data_AF-A0A6J6I7P5-F1
#
_entry.id   AF-A0A6J6I7P5-F1
#
_cell.length_a   1.000
_cell.length_b   1.000
_cell.length_c   1.000
_cell.angle_alpha   90.00
_cell.angle_beta   90.00
_cell.angle_gamma   90.00
#
_symmetry.space_group_name_H-M   'P 1'
#
loop_
_entity.id
_entity.type
_entity.pdbx_description
1 polymer ?
#
loop_
_entity_poly.entity_id
_entity_poly.type
_entity_poly.pdbx_seq_one_letter_code
_entity_poly.pdbx_strand_id
1 'polypeptide(L)'
;MGTSIPSMTSKYLATGAIDKIFFWDSALAGKAMLNMLEILTKGGKIKAGMDLKVAGYNKIVKIPGTKKGWAGAAWVIVDKNNMAKYKI
;
A
#
# COMPACT_ATOMS: atom_id res chain seq x y z
N MET A 1 5.59 -5.51 15.77
CA MET A 1 5.33 -5.20 14.35
C MET A 1 5.36 -3.69 14.16
N GLY A 2 6.10 -3.22 13.15
CA GLY A 2 6.16 -1.81 12.79
C GLY A 2 6.07 -1.63 11.26
N THR A 3 6.00 -0.38 10.81
CA THR A 3 5.93 -0.05 9.38
C THR A 3 7.33 0.27 8.86
N SER A 4 7.79 -0.46 7.84
CA SER A 4 9.08 -0.23 7.18
C SER A 4 9.17 -0.98 5.85
N ILE A 5 10.28 -0.81 5.11
CA ILE A 5 10.52 -1.48 3.83
C ILE A 5 11.58 -2.58 3.94
N PRO A 6 11.49 -3.67 3.14
CA PRO A 6 12.45 -4.77 3.15
C PRO A 6 13.90 -4.32 2.93
N SER A 7 14.16 -3.37 2.03
CA SER A 7 15.50 -2.83 1.78
C SER A 7 16.18 -2.24 3.03
N MET A 8 15.41 -1.71 3.98
CA MET A 8 15.93 -1.11 5.22
C MET A 8 15.99 -2.08 6.40
N THR A 9 15.21 -3.17 6.36
CA THR A 9 14.98 -4.03 7.53
C THR A 9 15.38 -5.48 7.36
N SER A 10 15.76 -5.91 6.15
CA SER A 10 16.18 -7.28 5.84
C SER A 10 17.22 -7.85 6.82
N LYS A 11 18.25 -7.07 7.17
CA LYS A 11 19.28 -7.48 8.13
C LYS A 11 18.71 -7.74 9.54
N TYR A 12 17.72 -6.96 9.98
CA TYR A 12 17.09 -7.09 11.29
C TYR A 12 16.05 -8.22 11.32
N LEU A 13 15.36 -8.45 10.19
CA LEU A 13 14.51 -9.61 9.99
C LEU A 13 15.33 -10.91 10.01
N ALA A 14 16.51 -10.91 9.38
CA ALA A 14 17.40 -12.07 9.34
C ALA A 14 17.93 -12.46 10.73
N THR A 15 18.28 -11.48 11.56
CA THR A 15 18.77 -11.72 12.92
C THR A 15 17.66 -12.01 13.93
N GLY A 16 16.39 -11.78 13.57
CA GLY A 16 15.25 -11.87 14.48
C GLY A 16 15.12 -10.66 15.43
N ALA A 17 15.90 -9.60 15.25
CA ALA A 17 15.71 -8.34 15.98
C ALA A 17 14.37 -7.66 15.66
N ILE A 18 13.82 -7.95 14.48
CA ILE A 18 12.45 -7.61 14.07
C ILE A 18 11.78 -8.90 13.62
N ASP A 19 10.62 -9.24 14.18
CA ASP A 19 9.88 -10.43 13.75
C ASP A 19 9.21 -10.22 12.39
N LYS A 20 8.52 -9.08 12.26
CA LYS A 20 7.67 -8.75 11.12
C LYS A 20 7.59 -7.24 10.91
N ILE A 21 7.57 -6.86 9.64
CA ILE A 21 7.22 -5.52 9.18
C ILE A 21 5.91 -5.56 8.40
N PHE A 22 5.28 -4.40 8.30
CA PHE A 22 4.11 -4.18 7.46
C PHE A 22 4.36 -2.99 6.53
N PHE A 23 3.91 -3.06 5.28
CA PHE A 23 4.02 -1.95 4.33
C PHE A 23 3.01 -2.06 3.19
N TRP A 24 3.16 -1.15 2.23
CA TRP A 24 2.50 -1.16 0.93
C TRP A 24 3.53 -0.88 -0.14
N ASP A 25 3.41 -1.49 -1.31
CA ASP A 25 4.23 -1.11 -2.45
C ASP A 25 3.92 0.35 -2.84
N SER A 26 4.87 1.25 -2.56
CA SER A 26 4.73 2.69 -2.78
C SER A 26 4.51 3.04 -4.25
N ALA A 27 5.05 2.24 -5.20
CA ALA A 27 4.84 2.48 -6.62
C ALA A 27 3.39 2.17 -7.02
N LEU A 28 2.82 1.08 -6.50
CA LEU A 28 1.40 0.77 -6.69
C LEU A 28 0.50 1.82 -6.04
N ALA A 29 0.79 2.25 -4.81
CA ALA A 29 0.06 3.32 -4.15
C ALA A 29 0.10 4.62 -4.97
N GLY A 30 1.28 4.99 -5.49
CA GLY A 30 1.46 6.14 -6.37
C GLY A 30 0.63 6.05 -7.65
N LYS A 31 0.65 4.89 -8.31
CA LYS A 31 -0.17 4.65 -9.51
C LYS A 31 -1.67 4.78 -9.22
N ALA A 32 -2.14 4.27 -8.09
CA ALA A 32 -3.53 4.39 -7.69
C ALA A 32 -3.93 5.87 -7.48
N MET A 33 -3.05 6.67 -6.87
CA MET A 33 -3.26 8.12 -6.71
C MET A 33 -3.32 8.85 -8.05
N LEU A 34 -2.45 8.51 -9.01
CA LEU A 34 -2.48 9.10 -10.35
C LEU A 34 -3.78 8.74 -11.10
N ASN A 35 -4.26 7.50 -10.98
CA ASN A 35 -5.53 7.09 -11.58
C ASN A 35 -6.73 7.83 -10.95
N MET A 36 -6.70 8.07 -9.63
CA MET A 36 -7.70 8.92 -8.96
C MET A 36 -7.65 10.37 -9.49
N LEU A 37 -6.44 10.91 -9.67
CA LEU A 37 -6.26 12.26 -10.19
C LEU A 37 -6.85 12.39 -11.60
N GLU A 38 -6.61 11.42 -12.47
CA GLU A 38 -7.18 11.40 -13.83
C GLU A 38 -8.72 11.42 -13.83
N ILE A 39 -9.36 10.68 -12.92
CA ILE A 39 -10.81 10.70 -12.76
C ILE A 39 -11.29 12.10 -12.35
N LEU A 40 -10.59 12.73 -11.39
CA LEU A 40 -10.94 14.05 -10.88
C LEU A 40 -10.75 15.15 -11.92
N THR A 41 -9.67 15.13 -12.72
CA THR A 41 -9.42 16.13 -13.75
C THR A 41 -10.42 16.07 -14.90
N LYS A 42 -11.05 14.91 -15.12
CA LYS A 42 -12.16 14.72 -16.06
C LYS A 42 -13.53 15.10 -15.47
N GLY A 43 -13.58 15.68 -14.27
CA GLY A 43 -14.83 16.07 -13.59
C GLY A 43 -15.54 14.93 -12.86
N GLY A 44 -14.91 13.75 -12.77
CA GLY A 44 -15.42 12.60 -12.04
C GLY A 44 -15.36 12.79 -10.52
N LYS A 45 -16.01 11.89 -9.78
CA LYS A 45 -15.99 11.85 -8.31
C LYS A 45 -15.49 10.49 -7.83
N ILE A 46 -14.63 10.50 -6.81
CA ILE A 46 -14.20 9.28 -6.14
C ILE A 46 -15.29 8.79 -5.19
N LYS A 47 -15.60 7.49 -5.26
CA LYS A 47 -16.63 6.83 -4.44
C LYS A 47 -16.08 5.55 -3.83
N ALA A 48 -16.65 5.13 -2.71
CA ALA A 48 -16.33 3.82 -2.12
C ALA A 48 -16.71 2.69 -3.09
N GLY A 49 -15.91 1.63 -3.09
CA GLY A 49 -16.06 0.48 -3.98
C GLY A 49 -15.46 0.66 -5.37
N MET A 50 -14.91 1.84 -5.69
CA MET A 50 -14.32 2.10 -7.01
C MET A 50 -13.04 1.29 -7.24
N ASP A 51 -12.87 0.81 -8.47
CA ASP A 51 -11.69 0.09 -8.93
C ASP A 51 -10.71 1.06 -9.60
N LEU A 52 -9.55 1.27 -8.96
CA LEU A 52 -8.50 2.14 -9.48
C LEU A 52 -7.57 1.42 -10.46
N LYS A 53 -7.86 0.18 -10.86
CA LYS A 53 -7.06 -0.60 -11.83
C LYS A 53 -5.60 -0.79 -11.40
N VAL A 54 -5.39 -0.87 -10.10
CA VAL A 54 -4.09 -1.17 -9.48
C VAL A 54 -4.29 -2.27 -8.45
N ALA A 55 -3.38 -3.26 -8.44
CA ALA A 55 -3.45 -4.37 -7.50
C ALA A 55 -3.53 -3.87 -6.05
N GLY A 56 -4.48 -4.40 -5.30
CA GLY A 56 -4.78 -3.97 -3.92
C GLY A 56 -5.62 -2.69 -3.83
N TYR A 57 -5.90 -2.00 -4.93
CA TYR A 57 -6.76 -0.81 -4.99
C TYR A 57 -7.98 -1.00 -5.91
N ASN A 58 -8.38 -2.25 -6.11
CA ASN A 58 -9.54 -2.60 -6.95
C ASN A 58 -10.90 -2.34 -6.30
N LYS A 59 -10.92 -2.05 -5.00
CA LYS A 59 -12.13 -1.71 -4.26
C LYS A 59 -11.76 -0.78 -3.11
N ILE A 60 -11.67 0.51 -3.40
CA ILE A 60 -11.25 1.48 -2.38
C ILE A 60 -12.35 1.75 -1.35
N VAL A 61 -11.94 2.02 -0.11
CA VAL A 61 -12.84 2.41 0.98
C VAL A 61 -12.44 3.78 1.52
N LYS A 62 -13.43 4.54 2.00
CA LYS A 62 -13.18 5.83 2.63
C LYS A 62 -12.51 5.59 3.98
N ILE A 63 -11.41 6.29 4.25
CA ILE A 63 -10.78 6.20 5.58
C ILE A 63 -11.59 7.07 6.55
N PRO A 64 -12.15 6.49 7.64
CA PRO A 64 -12.89 7.24 8.65
C PRO A 64 -12.06 8.40 9.22
N GLY A 65 -12.70 9.53 9.51
CA GLY A 65 -12.02 10.72 10.05
C GLY A 65 -11.19 11.51 9.03
N THR A 66 -11.02 11.04 7.78
CA THR A 66 -10.26 11.78 6.77
C THR A 66 -11.17 12.55 5.82
N LYS A 67 -10.81 13.80 5.50
CA LYS A 67 -11.53 14.57 4.47
C LYS A 67 -11.37 13.94 3.07
N LYS A 68 -10.15 13.53 2.71
CA LYS A 68 -9.82 13.04 1.35
C LYS A 68 -9.09 11.69 1.30
N GLY A 69 -8.91 11.02 2.44
CA GLY A 69 -8.22 9.72 2.49
C GLY A 69 -9.07 8.56 1.98
N TRP A 70 -8.43 7.66 1.24
CA TRP A 70 -8.97 6.42 0.69
C TRP A 70 -7.97 5.29 0.92
N ALA A 71 -8.45 4.10 1.27
CA ALA A 71 -7.63 2.92 1.48
C ALA A 71 -7.99 1.82 0.49
N GLY A 72 -6.99 1.04 0.09
CA GLY A 72 -7.15 -0.24 -0.59
C GLY A 72 -6.79 -1.41 0.33
N ALA A 73 -6.97 -2.63 -0.17
CA ALA A 73 -6.52 -3.87 0.44
C ALA A 73 -5.11 -4.28 -0.06
N ALA A 74 -4.17 -3.35 -0.04
CA ALA A 74 -2.83 -3.50 -0.63
C ALA A 74 -1.72 -3.79 0.40
N TRP A 75 -2.09 -4.15 1.62
CA TRP A 75 -1.13 -4.39 2.68
C TRP A 75 -0.27 -5.62 2.45
N VAL A 76 1.00 -5.50 2.83
CA VAL A 76 1.98 -6.57 2.77
C VAL A 76 2.58 -6.77 4.16
N ILE A 77 2.61 -8.02 4.61
CA ILE A 77 3.31 -8.42 5.84
C ILE A 77 4.55 -9.19 5.43
N VAL A 78 5.71 -8.72 5.88
CA VAL A 78 6.98 -9.35 5.60
C VAL A 78 7.65 -9.85 6.87
N ASP A 79 8.20 -11.05 6.79
CA ASP A 79 9.04 -11.69 7.78
C ASP A 79 10.32 -12.21 7.12
N LYS A 80 11.18 -12.87 7.92
CA LYS A 80 12.44 -13.46 7.42
C LYS A 80 12.26 -14.46 6.28
N ASN A 81 11.08 -15.07 6.13
CA ASN A 81 10.81 -16.14 5.16
C ASN A 81 10.37 -15.59 3.81
N ASN A 82 9.81 -14.39 3.75
CA ASN A 82 9.27 -13.82 2.51
C ASN A 82 9.91 -12.48 2.10
N MET A 83 10.80 -11.88 2.92
CA MET A 83 11.43 -10.58 2.61
C MET A 83 12.12 -10.53 1.25
N ALA A 84 12.70 -11.65 0.79
CA ALA A 84 13.39 -11.73 -0.50
C ALA A 84 12.46 -11.61 -1.72
N LYS A 85 11.13 -11.78 -1.53
CA LYS A 85 10.14 -11.62 -2.61
C LYS A 85 9.93 -10.15 -2.99
N TYR A 86 10.34 -9.23 -2.14
CA TYR A 86 10.07 -7.80 -2.27
C TYR A 86 11.39 -7.06 -2.46
N LYS A 87 11.68 -6.66 -3.71
CA LYS A 87 12.89 -5.92 -4.09
C LYS A 87 12.67 -4.40 -4.02
N ILE A 88 12.15 -3.93 -2.89
CA ILE A 88 11.85 -2.51 -2.61
C ILE A 88 12.41 -2.08 -1.26
#